data_AF-A0A968ZZ50-F1
#
_entry.id   AF-A0A968ZZ50-F1
#
_cell.length_a   1.000
_cell.length_b   1.000
_cell.length_c   1.000
_cell.angle_alpha   90.00
_cell.angle_beta   90.00
_cell.angle_gamma   90.00
#
_symmetry.space_group_name_H-M   'P 1'
#
loop_
_entity.id
_entity.type
_entity.pdbx_description
1 polymer ?
#
loop_
_entity_poly.entity_id
_entity_poly.type
_entity_poly.pdbx_seq_one_letter_code
_entity_poly.pdbx_strand_id
1 'polypeptide(L)'
;EPAANSYARAGPRADRAQLRTVLGDAASDSAAAAIADLATSIEHHQAQLAAFDPVILEDYEKLRGRLKEERRLLKILRQQAEEALSSGVMMSLSFALTGTVLSLKGKHVKVSTPLPAVLVSKIPGPGQFPYLVCLGQDNRWYVVTVADVIDLHDHFERLEAVEALSIPADLPLKPGQNRSGDEATAPLAQQIPQPPTIEELAPEVLAQRSQVEALEALANQHPAQQWKTLGHCSSDRSKCGAYRQNSAIARPRSLRSLTATGKSFLT
;
A
#
# COMPACT_ATOMS: atom_id res chain seq x y z
N GLU A 1 66.13 50.77 62.33
CA GLU A 1 66.40 49.34 62.05
C GLU A 1 65.11 48.55 62.17
N PRO A 2 64.88 47.42 61.45
CA PRO A 2 65.45 46.94 60.17
C PRO A 2 64.33 46.66 59.10
N ALA A 3 64.61 46.70 57.79
CA ALA A 3 64.88 45.57 56.86
C ALA A 3 63.77 44.49 56.78
N ALA A 4 63.38 43.85 55.68
CA ALA A 4 63.70 43.83 54.26
C ALA A 4 62.64 42.92 53.60
N ASN A 5 62.29 43.10 52.32
CA ASN A 5 62.36 41.97 51.37
C ASN A 5 62.21 42.42 49.91
N SER A 6 63.29 42.20 49.17
CA SER A 6 63.39 42.04 47.73
C SER A 6 62.67 40.78 47.26
N TYR A 7 61.98 40.80 46.12
CA TYR A 7 62.16 39.80 45.06
C TYR A 7 61.68 40.34 43.72
N ALA A 8 62.57 40.23 42.75
CA ALA A 8 62.38 40.54 41.34
C ALA A 8 61.42 39.55 40.66
N ARG A 9 60.74 40.00 39.59
CA ARG A 9 60.57 39.24 38.35
C ARG A 9 60.17 40.17 37.20
N ALA A 10 61.15 40.43 36.34
CA ALA A 10 60.91 40.91 34.99
C ALA A 10 60.23 39.80 34.17
N GLY A 11 59.11 40.12 33.55
CA GLY A 11 58.44 39.33 32.51
C GLY A 11 57.89 40.29 31.46
N PRO A 12 57.99 39.97 30.16
CA PRO A 12 57.69 40.93 29.10
C PRO A 12 56.20 41.30 29.13
N ARG A 13 55.91 42.59 29.31
CA ARG A 13 54.57 43.17 29.13
C ARG A 13 54.24 43.21 27.63
N ALA A 14 54.10 42.05 26.99
CA ALA A 14 53.47 41.97 25.69
C ALA A 14 51.95 41.95 25.89
N ASP A 15 51.33 43.08 25.57
CA ASP A 15 50.08 43.12 24.81
C ASP A 15 48.85 42.38 25.35
N ARG A 16 48.49 42.65 26.60
CA ARG A 16 47.13 42.38 27.10
C ARG A 16 46.03 43.16 26.36
N ALA A 17 46.38 44.31 25.76
CA ALA A 17 45.47 45.11 24.96
C ALA A 17 45.23 44.49 23.56
N GLN A 18 46.27 44.00 22.89
CA GLN A 18 46.12 43.37 21.56
C GLN A 18 45.42 42.01 21.66
N LEU A 19 45.65 41.22 22.73
CA LEU A 19 44.93 39.96 22.92
C LEU A 19 43.41 40.16 23.11
N ARG A 20 42.98 41.31 23.66
CA ARG A 20 41.55 41.60 23.89
C ARG A 20 40.83 42.08 22.63
N THR A 21 41.49 42.84 21.75
CA THR A 21 40.95 43.21 20.43
C THR A 21 40.90 42.00 19.50
N VAL A 22 41.95 41.18 19.45
CA VAL A 22 41.98 39.98 18.59
C VAL A 22 40.93 38.93 19.01
N LEU A 23 40.65 38.78 20.31
CA LEU A 23 39.59 37.88 20.80
C LEU A 23 38.16 38.43 20.59
N GLY A 24 38.00 39.76 20.58
CA GLY A 24 36.71 40.41 20.26
C GLY A 24 36.38 40.32 18.78
N ASP A 25 37.37 40.57 17.91
CA ASP A 25 37.23 40.53 16.46
C ASP A 25 37.02 39.09 15.96
N ALA A 26 37.75 38.09 16.51
CA ALA A 26 37.53 36.68 16.18
C ALA A 26 36.12 36.17 16.56
N ALA A 27 35.54 36.69 17.65
CA ALA A 27 34.17 36.34 18.04
C ALA A 27 33.13 36.98 17.11
N SER A 28 33.32 38.24 16.70
CA SER A 28 32.45 38.89 15.71
C SER A 28 32.60 38.30 14.30
N ASP A 29 33.80 37.87 13.92
CA ASP A 29 34.08 37.25 12.62
C ASP A 29 33.47 35.84 12.53
N SER A 30 33.51 35.07 13.63
CA SER A 30 32.84 33.77 13.71
C SER A 30 31.32 33.88 13.64
N ALA A 31 30.75 34.92 14.24
CA ALA A 31 29.32 35.21 14.15
C ALA A 31 28.94 35.70 12.74
N ALA A 32 29.77 36.54 12.11
CA ALA A 32 29.56 37.00 10.74
C ALA A 32 29.65 35.85 9.72
N ALA A 33 30.59 34.91 9.90
CA ALA A 33 30.70 33.70 9.08
C ALA A 33 29.47 32.80 9.23
N ALA A 34 28.99 32.59 10.45
CA ALA A 34 27.78 31.80 10.70
C ALA A 34 26.52 32.42 10.06
N ILE A 35 26.40 33.76 10.06
CA ILE A 35 25.30 34.47 9.39
C ILE A 35 25.39 34.31 7.87
N ALA A 36 26.59 34.36 7.28
CA ALA A 36 26.79 34.16 5.85
C ALA A 36 26.46 32.71 5.40
N ASP A 37 26.85 31.71 6.19
CA ASP A 37 26.50 30.30 5.92
C ASP A 37 24.99 30.04 6.02
N LEU A 38 24.32 30.69 6.98
CA LEU A 38 22.86 30.64 7.08
C LEU A 38 22.18 31.36 5.91
N ALA A 39 22.69 32.51 5.48
CA ALA A 39 22.14 33.25 4.34
C ALA A 39 22.26 32.45 3.03
N THR A 40 23.41 31.84 2.77
CA THR A 40 23.60 30.96 1.60
C THR A 40 22.70 29.72 1.65
N SER A 41 22.49 29.15 2.84
CA SER A 41 21.54 28.06 3.03
C SER A 41 20.10 28.50 2.75
N ILE A 42 19.70 29.70 3.18
CA ILE A 42 18.38 30.27 2.91
C ILE A 42 18.18 30.49 1.40
N GLU A 43 19.16 31.07 0.72
CA GLU A 43 19.11 31.27 -0.74
C GLU A 43 18.99 29.94 -1.49
N HIS A 44 19.73 28.93 -1.06
CA HIS A 44 19.64 27.59 -1.63
C HIS A 44 18.23 27.00 -1.46
N HIS A 45 17.63 27.13 -0.28
CA HIS A 45 16.27 26.66 0.00
C HIS A 45 15.21 27.47 -0.75
N GLN A 46 15.36 28.78 -0.87
CA GLN A 46 14.45 29.63 -1.64
C GLN A 46 14.49 29.29 -3.13
N ALA A 47 15.66 29.02 -3.69
CA ALA A 47 15.80 28.57 -5.08
C ALA A 47 15.13 27.20 -5.31
N GLN A 48 15.18 26.29 -4.33
CA GLN A 48 14.45 25.02 -4.39
C GLN A 48 12.93 25.25 -4.31
N LEU A 49 12.47 26.15 -3.45
CA LEU A 49 11.04 26.45 -3.27
C LEU A 49 10.43 27.14 -4.49
N ALA A 50 11.17 28.00 -5.19
CA ALA A 50 10.71 28.68 -6.41
C ALA A 50 10.39 27.72 -7.57
N ALA A 51 10.91 26.47 -7.53
CA ALA A 51 10.56 25.44 -8.51
C ALA A 51 9.20 24.78 -8.25
N PHE A 52 8.58 25.01 -7.08
CA PHE A 52 7.27 24.51 -6.72
C PHE A 52 6.23 25.61 -6.87
N ASP A 53 5.18 25.35 -7.65
CA ASP A 53 4.02 26.22 -7.71
C ASP A 53 3.08 25.90 -6.54
N PRO A 54 2.82 26.83 -5.61
CA PRO A 54 1.95 26.59 -4.46
C PRO A 54 0.52 26.21 -4.87
N VAL A 55 0.01 26.71 -6.00
CA VAL A 55 -1.36 26.43 -6.45
C VAL A 55 -1.53 24.96 -6.83
N ILE A 56 -0.56 24.41 -7.56
CA ILE A 56 -0.54 22.99 -7.96
C ILE A 56 -0.43 22.07 -6.74
N LEU A 57 0.28 22.52 -5.68
CA LEU A 57 0.40 21.77 -4.45
C LEU A 57 -0.94 21.70 -3.70
N GLU A 58 -1.63 22.83 -3.55
CA GLU A 58 -2.94 22.89 -2.88
C GLU A 58 -3.97 21.98 -3.56
N ASP A 59 -4.02 21.97 -4.89
CA ASP A 59 -4.96 21.12 -5.63
C ASP A 59 -4.62 19.63 -5.51
N TYR A 60 -3.34 19.29 -5.47
CA TYR A 60 -2.89 17.93 -5.20
C TYR A 60 -3.22 17.47 -3.78
N GLU A 61 -3.11 18.36 -2.79
CA GLU A 61 -3.49 18.08 -1.40
C GLU A 61 -4.99 17.84 -1.26
N LYS A 62 -5.82 18.65 -1.92
CA LYS A 62 -7.28 18.42 -1.99
C LYS A 62 -7.60 17.06 -2.62
N LEU A 63 -6.96 16.73 -3.75
CA LEU A 63 -7.13 15.44 -4.41
C LEU A 63 -6.75 14.27 -3.49
N ARG A 64 -5.63 14.36 -2.78
CA ARG A 64 -5.20 13.35 -1.80
C ARG A 64 -6.12 13.25 -0.60
N GLY A 65 -6.59 14.39 -0.09
CA GLY A 65 -7.56 14.44 1.00
C GLY A 65 -8.83 13.68 0.64
N ARG A 66 -9.37 13.94 -0.57
CA ARG A 66 -10.49 13.20 -1.12
C ARG A 66 -10.18 11.71 -1.26
N LEU A 67 -9.09 11.34 -1.90
CA LEU A 67 -8.68 9.95 -2.12
C LEU A 67 -8.59 9.16 -0.80
N LYS A 68 -8.05 9.77 0.26
CA LYS A 68 -7.96 9.16 1.59
C LYS A 68 -9.34 8.88 2.18
N GLU A 69 -10.28 9.80 2.04
CA GLU A 69 -11.65 9.61 2.54
C GLU A 69 -12.39 8.56 1.72
N GLU A 70 -12.26 8.57 0.38
CA GLU A 70 -12.92 7.59 -0.49
C GLU A 70 -12.41 6.16 -0.22
N ARG A 71 -11.11 5.99 0.07
CA ARG A 71 -10.54 4.71 0.53
C ARG A 71 -11.06 4.29 1.90
N ARG A 72 -11.27 5.25 2.80
CA ARG A 72 -11.85 4.97 4.13
C ARG A 72 -13.30 4.51 3.98
N LEU A 73 -14.09 5.20 3.15
CA LEU A 73 -15.47 4.81 2.84
C LEU A 73 -15.52 3.42 2.21
N LEU A 74 -14.67 3.14 1.23
CA LEU A 74 -14.57 1.80 0.61
C LEU A 74 -14.31 0.71 1.64
N LYS A 75 -13.41 0.96 2.61
CA LYS A 75 -13.13 0.01 3.69
C LYS A 75 -14.35 -0.24 4.59
N ILE A 76 -15.08 0.82 4.94
CA ILE A 76 -16.28 0.72 5.78
C ILE A 76 -17.38 -0.04 5.05
N LEU A 77 -17.68 0.30 3.79
CA LEU A 77 -18.70 -0.38 3.00
C LEU A 77 -18.38 -1.86 2.81
N ARG A 78 -17.12 -2.20 2.54
CA ARG A 78 -16.68 -3.59 2.45
C ARG A 78 -16.88 -4.34 3.77
N GLN A 79 -16.54 -3.72 4.89
CA GLN A 79 -16.73 -4.32 6.21
C GLN A 79 -18.22 -4.55 6.50
N GLN A 80 -19.08 -3.58 6.20
CA GLN A 80 -20.53 -3.70 6.37
C GLN A 80 -21.12 -4.82 5.51
N ALA A 81 -20.68 -4.93 4.25
CA ALA A 81 -21.09 -6.01 3.36
C ALA A 81 -20.65 -7.39 3.91
N GLU A 82 -19.40 -7.52 4.39
CA GLU A 82 -18.89 -8.75 5.00
C GLU A 82 -19.67 -9.14 6.27
N GLU A 83 -19.96 -8.17 7.15
CA GLU A 83 -20.75 -8.37 8.37
C GLU A 83 -22.18 -8.82 8.04
N ALA A 84 -22.83 -8.16 7.07
CA ALA A 84 -24.18 -8.52 6.63
C ALA A 84 -24.26 -9.97 6.13
N LEU A 85 -23.31 -10.40 5.29
CA LEU A 85 -23.24 -11.78 4.81
C LEU A 85 -23.04 -12.77 5.97
N SER A 86 -22.04 -12.54 6.82
CA SER A 86 -21.70 -13.47 7.92
C SER A 86 -22.82 -13.66 8.95
N SER A 87 -23.67 -12.66 9.16
CA SER A 87 -24.74 -12.68 10.16
C SER A 87 -25.82 -13.74 9.88
N GLY A 88 -26.08 -14.05 8.61
CA GLY A 88 -27.09 -15.04 8.20
C GLY A 88 -26.55 -16.48 8.09
N VAL A 89 -25.24 -16.64 7.88
CA VAL A 89 -24.61 -17.94 7.56
C VAL A 89 -24.78 -18.96 8.68
N MET A 90 -24.76 -18.53 9.94
CA MET A 90 -24.80 -19.44 11.09
C MET A 90 -26.04 -20.36 11.06
N MET A 91 -27.21 -19.81 10.69
CA MET A 91 -28.44 -20.59 10.60
C MET A 91 -28.42 -21.50 9.37
N SER A 92 -28.05 -20.95 8.20
CA SER A 92 -28.00 -21.70 6.93
C SER A 92 -27.03 -22.87 6.99
N LEU A 93 -25.89 -22.69 7.67
CA LEU A 93 -24.87 -23.73 7.80
C LEU A 93 -25.35 -24.91 8.65
N SER A 94 -26.25 -24.70 9.61
CA SER A 94 -26.81 -25.81 10.39
C SER A 94 -27.57 -26.80 9.49
N PHE A 95 -28.28 -26.28 8.48
CA PHE A 95 -29.04 -27.05 7.48
C PHE A 95 -28.23 -27.44 6.23
N ALA A 96 -27.06 -26.85 6.00
CA ALA A 96 -26.24 -27.13 4.82
C ALA A 96 -25.85 -28.62 4.73
N LEU A 97 -25.93 -29.17 3.52
CA LEU A 97 -25.55 -30.56 3.26
C LEU A 97 -24.07 -30.65 2.85
N THR A 98 -23.50 -31.84 2.92
CA THR A 98 -22.18 -32.12 2.32
C THR A 98 -22.24 -31.82 0.81
N GLY A 99 -21.19 -31.33 0.18
CA GLY A 99 -21.20 -30.93 -1.24
C GLY A 99 -21.67 -29.50 -1.51
N THR A 100 -22.15 -28.75 -0.51
CA THR A 100 -22.50 -27.32 -0.68
C THR A 100 -21.24 -26.46 -0.83
N VAL A 101 -21.27 -25.49 -1.75
CA VAL A 101 -20.20 -24.52 -1.99
C VAL A 101 -20.31 -23.38 -0.97
N LEU A 102 -19.17 -22.99 -0.39
CA LEU A 102 -19.07 -21.96 0.64
C LEU A 102 -17.81 -21.11 0.46
N SER A 103 -17.86 -19.87 0.93
CA SER A 103 -16.74 -18.94 0.91
C SER A 103 -16.08 -18.88 2.28
N LEU A 104 -14.80 -19.26 2.35
CA LEU A 104 -14.01 -19.26 3.59
C LEU A 104 -13.16 -18.00 3.71
N LYS A 105 -13.29 -17.30 4.85
CA LYS A 105 -12.35 -16.27 5.30
C LYS A 105 -12.59 -16.02 6.78
N GLY A 106 -11.53 -16.17 7.58
CA GLY A 106 -11.65 -16.12 9.03
C GLY A 106 -10.32 -16.13 9.75
N LYS A 107 -10.37 -16.39 11.07
CA LYS A 107 -9.15 -16.45 11.91
C LYS A 107 -8.31 -17.67 11.57
N HIS A 108 -8.97 -18.77 11.21
CA HIS A 108 -8.35 -20.05 10.90
C HIS A 108 -7.95 -20.16 9.42
N VAL A 109 -8.48 -19.30 8.55
CA VAL A 109 -8.13 -19.22 7.12
C VAL A 109 -7.66 -17.80 6.80
N LYS A 110 -6.35 -17.58 6.90
CA LYS A 110 -5.71 -16.29 6.64
C LYS A 110 -5.54 -16.07 5.14
N VAL A 111 -6.61 -15.66 4.47
CA VAL A 111 -6.64 -15.32 3.04
C VAL A 111 -7.09 -13.87 2.85
N SER A 112 -6.49 -13.18 1.88
CA SER A 112 -6.85 -11.79 1.54
C SER A 112 -8.20 -11.73 0.82
N THR A 113 -8.46 -12.70 -0.06
CA THR A 113 -9.70 -12.91 -0.78
C THR A 113 -10.42 -14.15 -0.23
N PRO A 114 -11.76 -14.15 -0.19
CA PRO A 114 -12.52 -15.31 0.27
C PRO A 114 -12.20 -16.53 -0.61
N LEU A 115 -11.81 -17.64 0.02
CA LEU A 115 -11.45 -18.87 -0.67
C LEU A 115 -12.71 -19.71 -0.92
N PRO A 116 -13.05 -20.04 -2.17
CA PRO A 116 -14.14 -20.96 -2.46
C PRO A 116 -13.76 -22.37 -2.02
N ALA A 117 -14.67 -23.01 -1.29
CA ALA A 117 -14.50 -24.35 -0.79
C ALA A 117 -15.82 -25.11 -0.81
N VAL A 118 -15.76 -26.43 -0.67
CA VAL A 118 -16.92 -27.32 -0.58
C VAL A 118 -16.93 -28.01 0.76
N LEU A 119 -18.11 -28.12 1.37
CA LEU A 119 -18.29 -28.83 2.63
C LEU A 119 -18.19 -30.35 2.41
N VAL A 120 -17.22 -31.02 3.01
CA VAL A 120 -17.09 -32.48 2.89
C VAL A 120 -17.78 -33.20 4.04
N SER A 121 -17.56 -32.74 5.27
CA SER A 121 -18.19 -33.34 6.44
C SER A 121 -18.32 -32.35 7.60
N LYS A 122 -19.25 -32.66 8.52
CA LYS A 122 -19.42 -31.97 9.80
C LYS A 122 -19.03 -32.92 10.91
N ILE A 123 -18.02 -32.58 11.68
CA ILE A 123 -17.51 -33.38 12.80
C ILE A 123 -17.97 -32.70 14.09
N PRO A 124 -18.63 -33.41 15.02
CA PRO A 124 -18.99 -32.83 16.31
C PRO A 124 -17.72 -32.46 17.08
N GLY A 125 -17.57 -31.17 17.40
CA GLY A 125 -16.48 -30.67 18.23
C GLY A 125 -16.81 -30.77 19.73
N PRO A 126 -15.85 -30.42 20.61
CA PRO A 126 -16.06 -30.39 22.06
C PRO A 126 -16.97 -29.24 22.54
N GLY A 127 -17.62 -28.51 21.64
CA GLY A 127 -18.48 -27.36 21.94
C GLY A 127 -19.82 -27.43 21.21
N GLN A 128 -20.59 -26.33 21.25
CA GLN A 128 -21.91 -26.24 20.61
C GLN A 128 -21.85 -26.26 19.07
N PHE A 129 -20.72 -25.86 18.49
CA PHE A 129 -20.55 -25.77 17.04
C PHE A 129 -19.69 -26.91 16.49
N PRO A 130 -20.12 -27.57 15.40
CA PRO A 130 -19.32 -28.61 14.76
C PRO A 130 -18.10 -28.00 14.06
N TYR A 131 -17.06 -28.81 13.92
CA TYR A 131 -15.97 -28.53 12.99
C TYR A 131 -16.39 -28.94 11.58
N LEU A 132 -16.03 -28.09 10.63
CA LEU A 132 -16.32 -28.31 9.22
C LEU A 132 -15.03 -28.73 8.55
N VAL A 133 -15.08 -29.83 7.83
CA VAL A 133 -14.00 -30.24 6.92
C VAL A 133 -14.38 -29.78 5.54
N CYS A 134 -13.58 -28.89 4.97
CA CYS A 134 -13.81 -28.29 3.67
C CYS A 134 -12.66 -28.58 2.72
N LEU A 135 -12.97 -28.75 1.43
CA LEU A 135 -11.98 -28.83 0.36
C LEU A 135 -11.99 -27.51 -0.41
N GLY A 136 -10.87 -26.79 -0.41
CA GLY A 136 -10.70 -25.56 -1.17
C GLY A 136 -10.44 -25.79 -2.65
N GLN A 137 -10.72 -24.78 -3.46
CA GLN A 137 -10.40 -24.77 -4.89
C GLN A 137 -8.89 -24.90 -5.18
N ASP A 138 -8.04 -24.56 -4.21
CA ASP A 138 -6.59 -24.75 -4.28
C ASP A 138 -6.14 -26.21 -4.04
N ASN A 139 -7.09 -27.14 -4.04
CA ASN A 139 -6.89 -28.56 -3.72
C ASN A 139 -6.27 -28.74 -2.34
N ARG A 140 -6.73 -27.97 -1.35
CA ARG A 140 -6.32 -28.12 0.06
C ARG A 140 -7.51 -28.42 0.95
N TRP A 141 -7.29 -29.31 1.90
CA TRP A 141 -8.19 -29.59 2.99
C TRP A 141 -8.04 -28.53 4.08
N TYR A 142 -9.17 -28.07 4.60
CA TYR A 142 -9.24 -27.12 5.69
C TYR A 142 -10.18 -27.64 6.78
N VAL A 143 -9.74 -27.55 8.03
CA VAL A 143 -10.62 -27.73 9.18
C VAL A 143 -10.97 -26.34 9.71
N VAL A 144 -12.24 -25.98 9.59
CA VAL A 144 -12.72 -24.62 9.91
C VAL A 144 -13.89 -24.65 10.88
N THR A 145 -14.15 -23.51 11.50
CA THR A 145 -15.31 -23.30 12.35
C THR A 145 -16.40 -22.54 11.60
N VAL A 146 -17.61 -22.51 12.16
CA VAL A 146 -18.72 -21.68 11.65
C VAL A 146 -18.33 -20.20 11.52
N ALA A 147 -17.44 -19.71 12.39
CA ALA A 147 -16.99 -18.32 12.39
C ALA A 147 -16.02 -17.97 11.24
N ASP A 148 -15.52 -18.97 10.51
CA ASP A 148 -14.62 -18.76 9.36
C ASP A 148 -15.35 -18.82 8.01
N VAL A 149 -16.67 -19.04 8.02
CA VAL A 149 -17.52 -19.07 6.82
C VAL A 149 -18.17 -17.70 6.64
N ILE A 150 -17.93 -17.06 5.49
CA ILE A 150 -18.50 -15.74 5.18
C ILE A 150 -19.83 -15.85 4.47
N ASP A 151 -19.93 -16.80 3.55
CA ASP A 151 -21.10 -16.94 2.69
C ASP A 151 -21.32 -18.39 2.30
N LEU A 152 -22.57 -18.74 2.05
CA LEU A 152 -23.00 -20.08 1.68
C LEU A 152 -23.81 -19.97 0.39
N HIS A 153 -23.29 -20.57 -0.68
CA HIS A 153 -23.87 -20.44 -2.01
C HIS A 153 -24.80 -21.61 -2.28
N ASP A 154 -26.00 -21.54 -1.73
CA ASP A 154 -27.06 -22.54 -1.92
C ASP A 154 -27.60 -22.60 -3.36
N HIS A 155 -27.36 -21.57 -4.15
CA HIS A 155 -27.73 -21.51 -5.57
C HIS A 155 -26.82 -22.33 -6.51
N PHE A 156 -25.63 -22.76 -6.07
CA PHE A 156 -24.77 -23.60 -6.92
C PHE A 156 -25.15 -25.07 -6.83
N GLU A 157 -24.90 -25.78 -7.94
CA GLU A 157 -25.10 -27.22 -8.00
C GLU A 157 -24.20 -27.92 -6.97
N ARG A 158 -24.83 -28.80 -6.18
CA ARG A 158 -24.17 -29.56 -5.14
C ARG A 158 -23.22 -30.58 -5.77
N LEU A 159 -21.98 -30.62 -5.30
CA LEU A 159 -21.01 -31.61 -5.74
C LEU A 159 -21.21 -32.94 -4.99
N GLU A 160 -22.04 -33.82 -5.53
CA GLU A 160 -22.32 -35.15 -4.95
C GLU A 160 -21.06 -36.02 -4.86
N ALA A 161 -20.12 -35.86 -5.80
CA ALA A 161 -18.86 -36.60 -5.83
C ALA A 161 -17.98 -36.37 -4.59
N VAL A 162 -18.28 -35.36 -3.78
CA VAL A 162 -17.62 -35.09 -2.50
C VAL A 162 -18.06 -36.06 -1.39
N GLU A 163 -19.26 -36.65 -1.47
CA GLU A 163 -19.72 -37.63 -0.48
C GLU A 163 -18.89 -38.92 -0.50
N ALA A 164 -18.32 -39.27 -1.65
CA ALA A 164 -17.46 -40.44 -1.81
C ALA A 164 -16.01 -40.22 -1.31
N LEU A 165 -15.65 -38.99 -0.93
CA LEU A 165 -14.31 -38.69 -0.45
C LEU A 165 -14.12 -39.12 1.01
N SER A 166 -13.09 -39.93 1.25
CA SER A 166 -12.61 -40.21 2.59
C SER A 166 -11.76 -39.06 3.11
N ILE A 167 -12.05 -38.60 4.34
CA ILE A 167 -11.22 -37.61 5.03
C ILE A 167 -9.83 -38.23 5.28
N PRO A 168 -8.73 -37.53 4.93
CA PRO A 168 -7.38 -38.05 5.14
C PRO A 168 -7.13 -38.32 6.64
N ALA A 169 -6.67 -39.53 6.98
CA ALA A 169 -6.46 -39.93 8.38
C ALA A 169 -5.40 -39.09 9.11
N ASP A 170 -4.40 -38.55 8.39
CA ASP A 170 -3.39 -37.67 8.99
C ASP A 170 -3.84 -36.19 9.05
N LEU A 171 -5.11 -35.88 8.78
CA LEU A 171 -5.65 -34.55 9.01
C LEU A 171 -5.99 -34.38 10.51
N PRO A 172 -5.22 -33.60 11.29
CA PRO A 172 -5.59 -33.31 12.66
C PRO A 172 -6.91 -32.54 12.67
N LEU A 173 -7.90 -33.05 13.40
CA LEU A 173 -9.23 -32.47 13.55
C LEU A 173 -9.24 -31.26 14.50
N LYS A 174 -8.32 -30.32 14.27
CA LYS A 174 -8.21 -29.06 15.01
C LYS A 174 -8.46 -27.90 14.05
N PRO A 175 -9.24 -26.89 14.46
CA PRO A 175 -9.54 -25.75 13.60
C PRO A 175 -8.26 -24.98 13.20
N GLY A 176 -8.16 -24.59 11.93
CA GLY A 176 -7.00 -23.90 11.35
C GLY A 176 -5.91 -24.82 10.81
N GLN A 177 -6.13 -26.14 10.83
CA GLN A 177 -5.22 -27.08 10.18
C GLN A 177 -5.56 -27.16 8.69
N ASN A 178 -4.50 -27.21 7.88
CA ASN A 178 -4.60 -27.39 6.45
C ASN A 178 -3.72 -28.56 5.98
N ARG A 179 -4.13 -29.21 4.89
CA ARG A 179 -3.34 -30.27 4.26
C ARG A 179 -3.51 -30.20 2.75
N SER A 180 -2.45 -30.49 2.00
CA SER A 180 -2.55 -30.67 0.56
C SER A 180 -3.47 -31.85 0.23
N GLY A 181 -4.31 -31.68 -0.78
CA GLY A 181 -5.15 -32.74 -1.34
C GLY A 181 -4.36 -33.70 -2.21
N ASP A 182 -5.02 -34.79 -2.57
CA ASP A 182 -4.48 -35.86 -3.39
C ASP A 182 -4.93 -35.71 -4.85
N GLU A 183 -4.49 -36.63 -5.72
CA GLU A 183 -4.88 -36.66 -7.13
C GLU A 183 -6.40 -36.90 -7.30
N ALA A 184 -7.03 -37.61 -6.35
CA ALA A 184 -8.48 -37.82 -6.33
C ALA A 184 -9.29 -36.55 -6.02
N THR A 185 -8.73 -35.60 -5.26
CA THR A 185 -9.41 -34.35 -4.90
C THR A 185 -9.14 -33.22 -5.89
N ALA A 186 -8.09 -33.34 -6.71
CA ALA A 186 -7.76 -32.39 -7.77
C ALA A 186 -8.90 -32.13 -8.79
N PRO A 187 -9.58 -33.15 -9.37
CA PRO A 187 -10.67 -32.91 -10.30
C PRO A 187 -11.87 -32.24 -9.62
N LEU A 188 -12.12 -32.55 -8.35
CA LEU A 188 -13.21 -31.94 -7.58
C LEU A 188 -12.91 -30.48 -7.27
N ALA A 189 -11.67 -30.16 -6.90
CA ALA A 189 -11.25 -28.78 -6.66
C ALA A 189 -11.45 -27.89 -7.91
N GLN A 190 -11.24 -28.44 -9.11
CA GLN A 190 -11.47 -27.71 -10.37
C GLN A 190 -12.95 -27.53 -10.71
N GLN A 191 -13.82 -28.42 -10.22
CA GLN A 191 -15.27 -28.32 -10.41
C GLN A 191 -15.92 -27.30 -9.47
N ILE A 192 -15.20 -26.82 -8.44
CA ILE A 192 -15.72 -25.80 -7.51
C ILE A 192 -15.91 -24.48 -8.28
N PRO A 193 -17.15 -23.99 -8.43
CA PRO A 193 -17.39 -22.70 -9.06
C PRO A 193 -16.81 -21.59 -8.20
N GLN A 194 -16.26 -20.55 -8.84
CA GLN A 194 -15.86 -19.35 -8.12
C GLN A 194 -17.12 -18.52 -7.85
N PRO A 195 -17.49 -18.32 -6.58
CA PRO A 195 -18.61 -17.48 -6.24
C PRO A 195 -18.28 -16.02 -6.56
N PRO A 196 -19.30 -15.18 -6.78
CA PRO A 196 -19.10 -13.76 -6.97
C PRO A 196 -18.37 -13.16 -5.78
N THR A 197 -17.49 -12.20 -6.06
CA THR A 197 -16.79 -11.49 -4.99
C THR A 197 -17.77 -10.61 -4.21
N ILE A 198 -17.44 -10.27 -2.97
CA ILE A 198 -18.24 -9.33 -2.15
C ILE A 198 -18.51 -8.02 -2.88
N GLU A 199 -17.57 -7.63 -3.74
CA GLU A 199 -17.66 -6.41 -4.55
C GLU A 199 -18.73 -6.52 -5.64
N GLU A 200 -18.99 -7.70 -6.17
CA GLU A 200 -20.05 -7.95 -7.15
C GLU A 200 -21.43 -8.10 -6.48
N LEU A 201 -21.46 -8.63 -5.25
CA LEU A 201 -22.69 -8.77 -4.47
C LEU A 201 -23.24 -7.42 -3.99
N ALA A 202 -22.36 -6.46 -3.70
CA ALA A 202 -22.73 -5.13 -3.21
C ALA A 202 -22.45 -4.06 -4.27
N PRO A 203 -23.46 -3.57 -5.02
CA PRO A 203 -23.24 -2.59 -6.08
C PRO A 203 -22.64 -1.27 -5.57
N GLU A 204 -22.89 -0.93 -4.30
CA GLU A 204 -22.30 0.24 -3.63
C GLU A 204 -20.78 0.12 -3.48
N VAL A 205 -20.27 -1.07 -3.16
CA VAL A 205 -18.83 -1.32 -3.02
C VAL A 205 -18.14 -1.24 -4.38
N LEU A 206 -18.76 -1.78 -5.43
CA LEU A 206 -18.26 -1.69 -6.81
C LEU A 206 -18.22 -0.24 -7.29
N ALA A 207 -19.31 0.51 -7.10
CA ALA A 207 -19.38 1.92 -7.47
C ALA A 207 -18.28 2.72 -6.75
N GLN A 208 -18.13 2.55 -5.45
CA GLN A 208 -17.10 3.22 -4.64
C GLN A 208 -15.69 2.85 -5.09
N ARG A 209 -15.43 1.57 -5.39
CA ARG A 209 -14.13 1.11 -5.90
C ARG A 209 -13.78 1.80 -7.22
N SER A 210 -14.72 1.87 -8.16
CA SER A 210 -14.50 2.54 -9.45
C SER A 210 -14.15 4.03 -9.29
N GLN A 211 -14.75 4.70 -8.29
CA GLN A 211 -14.44 6.09 -7.98
C GLN A 211 -13.04 6.25 -7.40
N VAL A 212 -12.62 5.36 -6.51
CA VAL A 212 -11.25 5.33 -5.97
C VAL A 212 -10.24 5.12 -7.09
N GLU A 213 -10.48 4.17 -7.98
CA GLU A 213 -9.60 3.89 -9.13
C GLU A 213 -9.48 5.10 -10.06
N ALA A 214 -10.59 5.80 -10.34
CA ALA A 214 -10.58 7.02 -11.15
C ALA A 214 -9.78 8.15 -10.49
N LEU A 215 -9.95 8.36 -9.18
CA LEU A 215 -9.21 9.37 -8.42
C LEU A 215 -7.72 9.03 -8.30
N GLU A 216 -7.38 7.75 -8.16
CA GLU A 216 -5.99 7.29 -8.17
C GLU A 216 -5.33 7.53 -9.53
N ALA A 217 -6.04 7.29 -10.64
CA ALA A 217 -5.55 7.60 -11.98
C ALA A 217 -5.27 9.11 -12.14
N LEU A 218 -6.20 9.97 -11.71
CA LEU A 218 -6.01 11.42 -11.71
C LEU A 218 -4.82 11.85 -10.84
N ALA A 219 -4.70 11.29 -9.64
CA ALA A 219 -3.60 11.58 -8.75
C ALA A 219 -2.25 11.15 -9.35
N ASN A 220 -2.19 10.04 -10.09
CA ASN A 220 -0.97 9.54 -10.72
C ASN A 220 -0.55 10.37 -11.95
N GLN A 221 -1.50 10.96 -12.66
CA GLN A 221 -1.24 11.85 -13.80
C GLN A 221 -0.86 13.29 -13.36
N HIS A 222 -1.06 13.64 -12.08
CA HIS A 222 -0.84 15.00 -11.59
C HIS A 222 0.65 15.39 -11.62
N PRO A 223 1.01 16.62 -12.05
CA PRO A 223 2.40 17.08 -12.15
C PRO A 223 3.17 17.01 -10.83
N ALA A 224 2.47 17.21 -9.70
CA ALA A 224 3.04 17.08 -8.36
C ALA A 224 3.60 15.67 -8.02
N GLN A 225 3.28 14.62 -8.78
CA GLN A 225 3.91 13.31 -8.61
C GLN A 225 5.39 13.32 -8.98
N GLN A 226 5.79 14.16 -9.94
CA GLN A 226 7.19 14.32 -10.33
C GLN A 226 8.00 14.90 -9.16
N TRP A 227 7.39 15.80 -8.40
CA TRP A 227 7.97 16.41 -7.20
C TRP A 227 8.22 15.41 -6.06
N LYS A 228 7.35 14.42 -5.91
CA LYS A 228 7.55 13.31 -4.95
C LYS A 228 8.82 12.51 -5.27
N THR A 229 9.13 12.36 -6.56
CA THR A 229 10.34 11.66 -7.03
C THR A 229 11.59 12.51 -6.80
N LEU A 230 11.48 13.83 -6.98
CA LEU A 230 12.58 14.77 -6.72
C LEU A 230 12.98 14.82 -5.23
N GLY A 231 12.01 14.74 -4.31
CA GLY A 231 12.27 14.68 -2.87
C GLY A 231 12.94 13.38 -2.39
N HIS A 232 12.88 12.30 -3.16
CA HIS A 232 13.61 11.06 -2.88
C HIS A 232 15.04 11.04 -3.43
N CYS A 233 15.39 11.92 -4.40
CA CYS A 233 16.78 12.04 -4.90
C CYS A 233 17.65 12.93 -3.99
N SER A 234 17.06 13.74 -3.10
CA SER A 234 17.86 14.64 -2.24
C SER A 234 18.55 13.93 -1.06
N SER A 235 18.14 12.71 -0.70
CA SER A 235 18.74 11.95 0.42
C SER A 235 19.86 10.98 0.01
N ASP A 236 20.00 10.67 -1.28
CA ASP A 236 20.90 9.62 -1.77
C ASP A 236 21.81 10.18 -2.89
N ARG A 237 22.84 10.94 -2.51
CA ARG A 237 23.81 11.60 -3.44
C ARG A 237 24.46 10.65 -4.44
N SER A 238 24.45 9.35 -4.16
CA SER A 238 25.11 8.29 -4.96
C SER A 238 24.33 7.90 -6.23
N LYS A 239 23.04 8.23 -6.36
CA LYS A 239 22.19 7.76 -7.47
C LYS A 239 21.76 8.83 -8.48
N CYS A 240 21.93 10.13 -8.20
CA CYS A 240 21.49 11.19 -9.12
C CYS A 240 22.42 11.40 -10.34
N GLY A 241 23.47 10.59 -10.54
CA GLY A 241 24.36 10.67 -11.71
C GLY A 241 23.74 10.22 -13.05
N ALA A 242 22.61 9.50 -13.03
CA ALA A 242 22.09 8.84 -14.24
C ALA A 242 21.00 9.61 -15.01
N TYR A 243 20.40 10.65 -14.45
CA TYR A 243 19.20 11.28 -15.06
C TYR A 243 19.44 12.62 -15.79
N ARG A 244 20.70 12.98 -16.07
CA ARG A 244 21.04 14.23 -16.79
C ARG A 244 21.23 14.10 -18.31
N GLN A 245 21.07 12.90 -18.89
CA GLN A 245 21.30 12.68 -20.33
C GLN A 245 20.05 12.39 -21.18
N ASN A 246 18.87 12.12 -20.60
CA ASN A 246 17.69 11.72 -21.38
C ASN A 246 16.65 12.83 -21.66
N SER A 247 16.91 14.09 -21.28
CA SER A 247 15.98 15.20 -21.58
C SER A 247 16.28 15.93 -22.89
N ALA A 248 17.20 15.43 -23.72
CA ALA A 248 17.52 16.01 -25.02
C ALA A 248 17.38 14.97 -26.15
N ILE A 249 16.14 14.57 -26.51
CA ILE A 249 15.68 14.26 -27.88
C ILE A 249 14.16 14.08 -27.78
N ALA A 250 13.40 15.14 -28.05
CA ALA A 250 12.04 15.09 -28.59
C ALA A 250 11.59 16.52 -28.94
N ARG A 251 12.21 17.12 -29.96
CA ARG A 251 11.59 18.28 -30.64
C ARG A 251 10.72 17.75 -31.78
N PRO A 252 9.40 17.99 -31.79
CA PRO A 252 8.61 17.75 -32.98
C PRO A 252 9.04 18.73 -34.08
N ARG A 253 9.48 18.18 -35.22
CA ARG A 253 9.73 18.92 -36.46
C ARG A 253 8.40 19.52 -36.93
N SER A 254 8.34 20.85 -36.96
CA SER A 254 7.27 21.59 -37.61
C SER A 254 7.20 21.20 -39.10
N LEU A 255 6.07 20.68 -39.56
CA LEU A 255 5.74 20.66 -40.98
C LEU A 255 4.81 21.84 -41.25
N ARG A 256 5.41 22.89 -41.82
CA ARG A 256 4.72 23.98 -42.49
C ARG A 256 4.05 23.46 -43.76
N SER A 257 2.78 23.81 -43.90
CA SER A 257 2.02 24.10 -45.12
C SER A 257 2.76 24.00 -46.46
N LEU A 258 2.20 23.19 -47.38
CA LEU A 258 2.28 23.43 -48.81
C LEU A 258 0.86 23.42 -49.39
N THR A 259 0.50 24.56 -49.96
CA THR A 259 -0.73 24.85 -50.70
C THR A 259 -0.66 24.31 -52.13
N ALA A 260 -1.79 23.74 -52.57
CA ALA A 260 -2.39 23.69 -53.90
C ALA A 260 -1.59 24.04 -55.16
N THR A 261 -1.58 23.11 -56.13
CA THR A 261 -1.78 23.25 -57.60
C THR A 261 -1.48 21.87 -58.22
N GLY A 262 -2.19 21.25 -59.16
CA GLY A 262 -3.39 21.51 -59.95
C GLY A 262 -3.46 20.42 -61.04
N LYS A 263 -4.66 20.17 -61.58
CA LYS A 263 -4.94 19.73 -62.97
C LYS A 263 -4.52 18.33 -63.48
N SER A 264 -5.56 17.50 -63.72
CA SER A 264 -5.93 16.81 -64.97
C SER A 264 -5.00 15.78 -65.64
N PHE A 265 -5.53 14.57 -65.92
CA PHE A 265 -5.69 13.89 -67.24
C PHE A 265 -6.15 12.43 -66.97
N LEU A 266 -7.34 12.00 -67.44
CA LEU A 266 -7.58 11.02 -68.53
C LEU A 266 -6.70 9.75 -68.42
N THR A 267 -7.23 8.54 -68.25
CA THR A 267 -8.23 7.77 -69.04
C THR A 267 -8.85 6.66 -68.22
#